data_AF-A0A4R2L295-F1
#
_entry.id   AF-A0A4R2L295-F1
#
_cell.length_a   1.000
_cell.length_b   1.000
_cell.length_c   1.000
_cell.angle_alpha   90.00
_cell.angle_beta   90.00
_cell.angle_gamma   90.00
#
_symmetry.space_group_name_H-M   'P 1'
#
loop_
_entity.id
_entity.type
_entity.pdbx_description
1 polymer ?
#
loop_
_entity_poly.entity_id
_entity_poly.type
_entity_poly.pdbx_seq_one_letter_code
_entity_poly.pdbx_strand_id
1 'polypeptide(L)'
;MLIDLTAADRLVEPVCTRLREEFADAAELPAAELAAWAKPQLRRAALHGLTEEEHAALYAICAWLVGEDFDRACAEPHAILAGNAPAADKAIALEAWLDRLLDA
;
A
#
# COMPACT_ATOMS: atom_id res chain seq x y z
N MET A 1 -15.95 14.33 -2.02
CA MET A 1 -14.99 13.68 -2.94
C MET A 1 -15.48 12.26 -3.14
N LEU A 2 -15.83 11.87 -4.37
CA LEU A 2 -16.16 10.47 -4.69
C LEU A 2 -14.83 9.73 -4.83
N ILE A 3 -14.62 8.69 -4.01
CA ILE A 3 -13.41 7.87 -4.09
C ILE A 3 -13.58 6.92 -5.29
N ASP A 4 -12.69 7.03 -6.27
CA ASP A 4 -12.72 6.18 -7.46
C ASP A 4 -12.07 4.81 -7.16
N LEU A 5 -12.87 3.89 -6.64
CA LEU A 5 -12.43 2.52 -6.41
C LEU A 5 -12.18 1.74 -7.71
N THR A 6 -12.65 2.23 -8.86
CA THR A 6 -12.34 1.63 -10.16
C THR A 6 -10.94 2.00 -10.64
N ALA A 7 -10.42 3.16 -10.23
CA ALA A 7 -9.00 3.49 -10.42
C ALA A 7 -8.11 2.57 -9.57
N ALA A 8 -8.49 2.30 -8.32
CA ALA A 8 -7.77 1.35 -7.46
C ALA A 8 -7.72 -0.07 -8.05
N ASP A 9 -8.84 -0.56 -8.59
CA ASP A 9 -8.89 -1.89 -9.22
C ASP A 9 -7.99 -1.98 -10.48
N ARG A 10 -7.69 -0.86 -11.16
CA ARG A 10 -6.75 -0.81 -12.31
C ARG A 10 -5.27 -0.91 -11.89
N LEU A 11 -4.96 -0.64 -10.63
CA LEU A 11 -3.60 -0.72 -10.09
C LEU A 11 -3.20 -2.12 -9.62
N VAL A 12 -4.15 -3.09 -9.62
CA VAL A 12 -3.89 -4.45 -9.10
C VAL A 12 -2.73 -5.11 -9.85
N GLU A 13 -2.78 -5.13 -11.18
CA GLU A 13 -1.75 -5.77 -12.00
C GLU A 13 -0.35 -5.12 -11.84
N PRO A 14 -0.17 -3.80 -12.00
CA PRO A 14 1.15 -3.19 -11.84
C PRO A 14 1.71 -3.34 -10.42
N VAL A 15 0.88 -3.22 -9.38
CA VAL A 15 1.35 -3.42 -8.00
C VAL A 15 1.72 -4.88 -7.73
N CYS A 16 0.96 -5.85 -8.25
CA CYS A 16 1.34 -7.27 -8.15
C CYS A 16 2.67 -7.55 -8.86
N THR A 17 2.90 -6.94 -10.03
CA THR A 17 4.19 -7.07 -10.74
C THR A 17 5.33 -6.54 -9.88
N ARG A 18 5.20 -5.33 -9.32
CA ARG A 18 6.22 -4.74 -8.46
C ARG A 18 6.50 -5.57 -7.20
N LEU A 19 5.47 -6.09 -6.54
CA LEU A 19 5.64 -6.96 -5.38
C LEU A 19 6.44 -8.22 -5.70
N ARG A 20 6.24 -8.81 -6.88
CA ARG A 20 7.00 -9.99 -7.31
C ARG A 20 8.45 -9.69 -7.67
N GLU A 21 8.73 -8.48 -8.15
CA GLU A 21 10.09 -8.03 -8.44
C GLU A 21 10.88 -7.77 -7.14
N GLU A 22 10.19 -7.27 -6.10
CA GLU A 22 10.80 -6.90 -4.83
C GLU A 22 10.86 -8.05 -3.81
N PHE A 23 9.86 -8.95 -3.80
CA PHE A 23 9.72 -9.99 -2.77
C PHE A 23 9.60 -11.41 -3.37
N ALA A 24 10.51 -12.29 -2.96
CA ALA A 24 10.57 -13.67 -3.46
C ALA A 24 9.33 -14.49 -3.08
N ASP A 25 8.78 -14.28 -1.89
CA ASP A 25 7.55 -14.95 -1.44
C ASP A 25 6.32 -14.51 -2.24
N ALA A 26 6.22 -13.23 -2.60
CA ALA A 26 5.19 -12.74 -3.53
C ALA A 26 5.34 -13.35 -4.94
N ALA A 27 6.57 -13.58 -5.40
CA ALA A 27 6.86 -14.23 -6.69
C ALA A 27 6.40 -15.69 -6.74
N GLU A 28 6.39 -16.39 -5.61
CA GLU A 28 5.96 -17.78 -5.50
C GLU A 28 4.43 -17.92 -5.48
N LEU A 29 3.68 -16.86 -5.15
CA LEU A 29 2.23 -16.92 -5.11
C LEU A 29 1.59 -17.04 -6.50
N PRO A 30 0.52 -17.85 -6.64
CA PRO A 30 -0.34 -17.83 -7.82
C PRO A 30 -0.86 -16.41 -8.13
N ALA A 31 -0.92 -16.04 -9.41
CA ALA A 31 -1.34 -14.70 -9.83
C ALA A 31 -2.72 -14.30 -9.31
N ALA A 32 -3.66 -15.26 -9.28
CA ALA A 32 -5.00 -15.03 -8.76
C ALA A 32 -5.01 -14.77 -7.24
N GLU A 33 -4.11 -15.40 -6.49
CA GLU A 33 -4.02 -15.25 -5.03
C GLU A 33 -3.41 -13.90 -4.67
N LEU A 34 -2.29 -13.52 -5.31
CA LEU A 34 -1.67 -12.21 -5.10
C LEU A 34 -2.61 -11.07 -5.51
N ALA A 35 -3.34 -11.21 -6.61
CA ALA A 35 -4.35 -10.23 -7.02
C ALA A 35 -5.52 -10.13 -6.02
N ALA A 36 -5.97 -11.26 -5.47
CA ALA A 36 -7.02 -11.28 -4.45
C ALA A 36 -6.58 -10.60 -3.16
N TRP A 37 -5.30 -10.74 -2.78
CA TRP A 37 -4.69 -10.04 -1.65
C TRP A 37 -4.51 -8.54 -1.93
N ALA A 38 -3.98 -8.16 -3.10
CA ALA A 38 -3.65 -6.76 -3.41
C ALA A 38 -4.89 -5.87 -3.53
N LYS A 39 -5.98 -6.41 -4.09
CA LYS A 39 -7.22 -5.65 -4.33
C LYS A 39 -7.78 -4.92 -3.11
N PRO A 40 -8.00 -5.56 -1.94
CA PRO A 40 -8.43 -4.84 -0.73
C PRO A 40 -7.39 -3.83 -0.23
N GLN A 41 -6.08 -4.08 -0.39
CA GLN A 41 -5.04 -3.11 0.00
C GLN A 41 -5.14 -1.82 -0.82
N LEU A 42 -5.28 -1.94 -2.14
CA LEU A 42 -5.36 -0.78 -3.04
C LEU A 42 -6.65 0.01 -2.84
N ARG A 43 -7.74 -0.67 -2.50
CA ARG A 43 -8.98 0.00 -2.11
C ARG A 43 -8.81 0.79 -0.82
N ARG A 44 -8.11 0.25 0.18
CA ARG A 44 -7.78 0.99 1.42
C ARG A 44 -6.84 2.17 1.13
N ALA A 45 -5.80 1.98 0.33
CA ALA A 45 -4.90 3.06 -0.10
C ALA A 45 -5.69 4.22 -0.72
N ALA A 46 -6.65 3.94 -1.59
CA ALA A 46 -7.54 4.94 -2.19
C ALA A 46 -8.41 5.69 -1.17
N LEU A 47 -8.82 5.05 -0.06
CA LEU A 47 -9.53 5.74 1.03
C LEU A 47 -8.67 6.81 1.71
N HIS A 48 -7.35 6.68 1.66
CA HIS A 48 -6.40 7.65 2.20
C HIS A 48 -5.91 8.68 1.17
N GLY A 49 -6.41 8.61 -0.08
CA GLY A 49 -6.01 9.47 -1.19
C GLY A 49 -4.78 8.98 -1.95
N LEU A 50 -4.27 7.77 -1.67
CA LEU A 50 -3.12 7.17 -2.34
C LEU A 50 -3.60 6.45 -3.62
N THR A 51 -3.95 7.23 -4.64
CA THR A 51 -4.54 6.71 -5.90
C THR A 51 -3.57 6.65 -7.07
N GLU A 52 -2.36 7.16 -6.91
CA GLU A 52 -1.28 7.04 -7.90
C GLU A 52 -0.56 5.70 -7.70
N GLU A 53 -0.05 5.12 -8.78
CA GLU A 53 0.56 3.78 -8.77
C GLU A 53 1.67 3.65 -7.73
N GLU A 54 2.58 4.61 -7.67
CA GLU A 54 3.71 4.61 -6.74
C GLU A 54 3.26 4.67 -5.27
N HIS A 55 2.30 5.54 -4.96
CA HIS A 55 1.75 5.66 -3.61
C HIS A 55 0.94 4.42 -3.19
N ALA A 56 0.20 3.83 -4.13
CA ALA A 56 -0.58 2.62 -3.86
C ALA A 56 0.33 1.39 -3.71
N ALA A 57 1.41 1.32 -4.49
CA ALA A 57 2.45 0.31 -4.32
C ALA A 57 3.11 0.42 -2.95
N LEU A 58 3.52 1.62 -2.52
CA LEU A 58 4.10 1.84 -1.20
C LEU A 58 3.16 1.37 -0.08
N TYR A 59 1.86 1.71 -0.16
CA TYR A 59 0.88 1.22 0.81
C TYR A 59 0.80 -0.31 0.84
N ALA A 60 0.78 -0.95 -0.34
CA ALA A 60 0.75 -2.40 -0.44
C ALA A 60 2.03 -3.04 0.12
N ILE A 61 3.20 -2.45 -0.13
CA ILE A 61 4.49 -2.89 0.43
C ILE A 61 4.47 -2.82 1.96
N CYS A 62 3.99 -1.71 2.54
CA CYS A 62 3.80 -1.59 3.99
C CYS A 62 2.89 -2.70 4.54
N ALA A 63 1.77 -2.98 3.86
CA ALA A 63 0.85 -4.05 4.24
C ALA A 63 1.49 -5.44 4.10
N TRP A 64 2.31 -5.66 3.09
CA TRP A 64 3.01 -6.93 2.86
C TRP A 64 4.01 -7.22 3.98
N LEU A 65 4.84 -6.21 4.33
CA LEU A 65 5.93 -6.36 5.28
C LEU A 65 5.47 -6.36 6.75
N VAL A 66 4.48 -5.53 7.08
CA VAL A 66 4.08 -5.25 8.47
C VAL A 66 2.76 -5.92 8.84
N GLY A 67 2.00 -6.37 7.82
CA GLY A 67 0.70 -6.99 7.96
C GLY A 67 -0.42 -6.12 7.41
N GLU A 68 -1.49 -6.78 6.96
CA GLU A 68 -2.57 -6.15 6.20
C GLU A 68 -3.29 -5.00 6.93
N ASP A 69 -3.26 -4.98 8.25
CA ASP A 69 -3.93 -3.97 9.08
C ASP A 69 -2.96 -2.93 9.67
N PHE A 70 -1.76 -2.77 9.10
CA PHE A 70 -0.75 -1.81 9.60
C PHE A 70 -1.29 -0.38 9.75
N ASP A 71 -2.21 0.03 8.87
CA ASP A 71 -2.86 1.34 8.85
C ASP A 71 -3.72 1.63 10.09
N ARG A 72 -4.01 0.61 10.90
CA ARG A 72 -4.77 0.68 12.15
C ARG A 72 -4.01 0.12 13.34
N ALA A 73 -3.22 -0.94 13.12
CA ALA A 73 -2.47 -1.62 14.16
C ALA A 73 -1.22 -0.83 14.59
N CYS A 74 -0.65 -0.02 13.68
CA CYS A 74 0.54 0.79 13.96
C CYS A 74 0.14 2.25 14.18
N ALA A 75 0.51 2.80 15.34
CA ALA A 75 0.12 4.16 15.73
C ALA A 75 0.61 5.25 14.76
N GLU A 76 1.84 5.13 14.26
CA GLU A 76 2.46 6.12 13.37
C GLU A 76 1.86 6.10 11.95
N PRO A 77 1.79 4.97 11.23
CA PRO A 77 1.05 4.87 9.96
C PRO A 77 -0.39 5.34 10.06
N HIS A 78 -1.08 4.97 11.15
CA HIS A 78 -2.45 5.41 11.40
C HIS A 78 -2.56 6.94 11.44
N ALA A 79 -1.66 7.60 12.19
CA ALA A 79 -1.64 9.05 12.30
C ALA A 79 -1.31 9.74 10.97
N ILE A 80 -0.35 9.21 10.20
CA ILE A 80 0.02 9.72 8.86
C ILE A 80 -1.19 9.66 7.93
N LEU A 81 -1.82 8.48 7.85
CA LEU A 81 -2.89 8.19 6.90
C LEU A 81 -4.22 8.88 7.25
N ALA A 82 -4.51 9.04 8.54
CA ALA A 82 -5.68 9.78 9.04
C ALA A 82 -5.52 11.30 8.96
N GLY A 83 -4.30 11.81 8.75
CA GLY A 83 -4.03 13.23 8.59
C GLY A 83 -4.66 13.85 7.33
N ASN A 84 -4.73 15.18 7.30
CA ASN A 84 -5.23 15.96 6.15
C ASN A 84 -4.12 16.39 5.17
N ALA A 85 -2.91 15.86 5.33
CA ALA A 85 -1.80 16.16 4.42
C ALA A 85 -2.12 15.70 2.97
N PRO A 86 -1.53 16.35 1.95
CA PRO A 86 -1.54 15.86 0.58
C PRO A 86 -1.07 14.40 0.47
N ALA A 87 -1.56 13.68 -0.56
CA ALA A 87 -1.25 12.26 -0.75
C ALA A 87 0.27 11.99 -0.89
N ALA A 88 0.99 12.84 -1.63
CA ALA A 88 2.44 12.74 -1.77
C ALA A 88 3.17 12.89 -0.42
N ASP A 89 2.75 13.84 0.42
CA ASP A 89 3.36 14.04 1.75
C ASP A 89 3.11 12.85 2.67
N LYS A 90 1.93 12.23 2.57
CA LYS A 90 1.62 10.98 3.30
C LYS A 90 2.50 9.83 2.83
N ALA A 91 2.72 9.69 1.53
CA ALA A 91 3.56 8.64 0.97
C ALA A 91 5.00 8.79 1.45
N ILE A 92 5.58 10.00 1.37
CA ILE A 92 6.93 10.30 1.88
C ILE A 92 7.05 9.94 3.38
N ALA A 93 6.04 10.32 4.18
CA ALA A 93 6.05 10.01 5.61
C ALA A 93 5.93 8.50 5.89
N LEU A 94 5.15 7.76 5.11
CA LEU A 94 5.04 6.31 5.21
C LEU A 94 6.35 5.60 4.82
N GLU A 95 6.99 6.05 3.75
CA GLU A 95 8.29 5.52 3.31
C GLU A 95 9.35 5.74 4.40
N ALA A 96 9.46 6.97 4.91
CA ALA A 96 10.38 7.29 6.00
C ALA A 96 10.08 6.55 7.32
N TRP A 97 8.84 6.13 7.53
CA TRP A 97 8.48 5.25 8.64
C TRP A 97 8.93 3.80 8.38
N LEU A 98 8.67 3.29 7.18
CA LEU A 98 9.05 1.93 6.79
C LEU A 98 10.57 1.75 6.80
N ASP A 99 11.33 2.71 6.27
CA ASP A 99 12.79 2.69 6.27
C ASP A 99 13.35 2.57 7.70
N ARG A 100 12.85 3.41 8.62
CA ARG A 100 13.26 3.35 10.04
C ARG A 100 12.90 2.02 10.71
N LEU A 101 11.83 1.37 10.27
CA LEU A 101 11.43 0.08 10.81
C LEU A 101 12.36 -1.05 10.33
N LEU A 102 12.81 -0.98 9.08
CA LEU A 102 13.71 -1.96 8.47
C LEU A 102 15.17 -1.81 8.92
N ASP A 103 15.57 -0.59 9.28
CA ASP A 103 16.91 -0.29 9.83
C ASP A 103 17.07 -0.62 11.32
N ALA A 104 15.99 -1.01 12.01
CA ALA A 104 15.94 -1.25 13.47
C ALA A 104 16.18 -2.73 13.84
#